data_AF-A0AAW9I7E5-F1
#
_entry.id   AF-A0AAW9I7E5-F1
#
_cell.length_a   1.000
_cell.length_b   1.000
_cell.length_c   1.000
_cell.angle_alpha   90.00
_cell.angle_beta   90.00
_cell.angle_gamma   90.00
#
_symmetry.space_group_name_H-M   'P 1'
#
loop_
_entity.id
_entity.type
_entity.pdbx_description
1 polymer ?
#
loop_
_entity_poly.entity_id
_entity_poly.type
_entity_poly.pdbx_seq_one_letter_code
_entity_poly.pdbx_strand_id
1 'polypeptide(L)'
;EICHKVVRYLLKFKVFKFLQSKEDNIDLFIEEYTESIKFFMKNKKLLITTVTLTIIQISFYFSVAYWIYRAFNLNGHSFIYLMTLQVYLYMAISPIPTPGNIGANELAFFAIFKRVFPQTLLGYAVFLYGGFMYYLILILCGIFTIYSHYRMDKKMESSKTSLKTM
;
A
#
# COMPACT_ATOMS: atom_id res chain seq x y z
N GLU A 1 -1.65 -26.99 -15.13
CA GLU A 1 -2.38 -28.20 -14.70
C GLU A 1 -3.17 -28.08 -13.40
N ILE A 2 -2.60 -27.54 -12.31
CA ILE A 2 -3.29 -27.46 -11.01
C ILE A 2 -4.50 -26.52 -11.06
N CYS A 3 -4.38 -25.35 -11.71
CA CYS A 3 -5.49 -24.40 -11.86
C CYS A 3 -6.71 -25.00 -12.59
N HIS A 4 -6.52 -25.65 -13.75
CA HIS A 4 -7.63 -26.28 -14.47
C HIS A 4 -8.32 -27.40 -13.68
N LYS A 5 -7.58 -28.15 -12.84
CA LYS A 5 -8.19 -29.15 -11.94
C LYS A 5 -9.07 -28.49 -10.88
N VAL A 6 -8.63 -27.37 -10.30
CA VAL A 6 -9.40 -26.61 -9.30
C VAL A 6 -10.65 -25.97 -9.94
N VAL A 7 -10.51 -25.36 -11.12
CA VAL A 7 -11.64 -24.78 -11.89
C VAL A 7 -12.68 -25.85 -12.24
N ARG A 8 -12.25 -27.03 -12.69
CA ARG A 8 -13.16 -28.15 -12.99
C ARG A 8 -13.88 -28.70 -11.75
N TYR A 9 -13.23 -28.64 -10.58
CA TYR A 9 -13.85 -29.03 -9.31
C TYR A 9 -14.91 -28.02 -8.85
N LEU A 10 -14.64 -26.72 -9.03
CA LEU A 10 -15.57 -25.62 -8.73
C LEU A 10 -16.77 -25.57 -9.69
N LEU A 11 -16.58 -25.92 -10.96
CA LEU A 11 -17.66 -26.04 -11.96
C LEU A 11 -18.68 -27.16 -11.65
N LYS A 12 -18.31 -28.12 -10.79
CA LYS A 12 -19.22 -29.18 -10.33
C LYS A 12 -20.34 -28.63 -9.43
N PHE A 13 -20.14 -27.45 -8.83
CA PHE A 13 -21.19 -26.70 -8.16
C PHE A 13 -21.98 -25.86 -9.17
N LYS A 14 -23.29 -26.14 -9.30
CA LYS A 14 -24.23 -25.48 -10.24
C LYS A 14 -24.25 -23.94 -10.19
N VAL A 15 -23.79 -23.35 -9.08
CA VAL A 15 -23.72 -21.89 -8.83
C VAL A 15 -22.63 -21.20 -9.67
N PHE A 16 -21.59 -21.93 -10.09
CA PHE A 16 -20.40 -21.37 -10.74
C PHE A 16 -20.39 -21.49 -12.27
N LYS A 17 -21.54 -21.79 -12.91
CA LYS A 17 -21.65 -21.96 -14.37
C LYS A 17 -21.26 -20.70 -15.18
N PHE A 18 -21.23 -19.52 -14.55
CA PHE A 18 -20.74 -18.27 -15.13
C PHE A 18 -19.21 -18.23 -15.34
N LEU A 19 -18.42 -19.03 -14.60
CA LEU A 19 -16.97 -19.10 -14.78
C LEU A 19 -16.56 -19.72 -16.10
N GLN A 20 -17.40 -20.57 -16.69
CA GLN A 20 -17.15 -21.20 -17.98
C GLN A 20 -17.13 -20.16 -19.14
N SER A 21 -17.80 -19.02 -18.97
CA SER A 21 -17.77 -17.90 -19.93
C SER A 21 -16.57 -16.95 -19.71
N LYS A 22 -15.78 -17.14 -18.65
CA LYS A 22 -14.62 -16.30 -18.30
C LYS A 22 -13.31 -17.10 -18.21
N GLU A 23 -13.30 -18.34 -18.68
CA GLU A 23 -12.11 -19.21 -18.70
C GLU A 23 -10.93 -18.51 -19.39
N ASP A 24 -11.19 -17.86 -20.53
CA ASP A 24 -10.18 -17.06 -21.26
C ASP A 24 -9.59 -15.90 -20.43
N ASN A 25 -10.38 -15.25 -19.56
CA ASN A 25 -9.86 -14.17 -18.71
C ASN A 25 -9.01 -14.72 -17.57
N ILE A 26 -9.34 -15.92 -17.08
CA ILE A 26 -8.57 -16.62 -16.05
C ILE A 26 -7.25 -17.07 -16.63
N ASP A 27 -7.25 -17.62 -17.85
CA ASP A 27 -6.05 -18.07 -18.54
C ASP A 27 -5.14 -16.88 -18.89
N LEU A 28 -5.70 -15.75 -19.37
CA LEU A 28 -4.95 -14.50 -19.56
C LEU A 28 -4.31 -13.99 -18.26
N PHE A 29 -5.05 -14.00 -17.15
CA PHE A 29 -4.52 -13.56 -15.84
C PHE A 29 -3.41 -14.50 -15.33
N ILE A 30 -3.56 -15.81 -15.55
CA ILE A 30 -2.54 -16.80 -15.21
C ILE A 30 -1.30 -16.62 -16.08
N GLU A 31 -1.46 -16.32 -17.37
CA GLU A 31 -0.35 -16.01 -18.28
C GLU A 31 0.38 -14.73 -17.88
N GLU A 32 -0.33 -13.62 -17.64
CA GLU A 32 0.26 -12.36 -17.17
C GLU A 32 1.01 -12.53 -15.83
N TYR A 33 0.44 -13.29 -14.90
CA TYR A 33 1.08 -13.58 -13.62
C TYR A 33 2.34 -14.44 -13.79
N THR A 34 2.26 -15.45 -14.64
CA THR A 34 3.40 -16.34 -14.96
C THR A 34 4.51 -15.56 -15.67
N GLU A 35 4.15 -14.64 -16.58
CA GLU A 35 5.10 -13.75 -17.26
C GLU A 35 5.75 -12.79 -16.27
N SER A 36 4.95 -12.18 -15.38
CA SER A 36 5.45 -11.31 -14.31
C SER A 36 6.44 -12.03 -13.40
N ILE A 37 6.12 -13.26 -12.97
CA ILE A 37 7.04 -14.09 -12.18
C ILE A 37 8.31 -14.41 -12.97
N LYS A 38 8.20 -14.79 -14.24
CA LYS A 38 9.37 -15.05 -15.10
C LYS A 38 10.23 -13.80 -15.24
N PHE A 39 9.63 -12.61 -15.35
CA PHE A 39 10.34 -11.33 -15.38
C PHE A 39 11.07 -11.05 -14.06
N PHE A 40 10.41 -11.24 -12.92
CA PHE A 40 11.02 -11.12 -11.59
C PHE A 40 12.16 -12.12 -11.37
N MET A 41 12.00 -13.36 -11.87
CA MET A 41 13.02 -14.41 -11.76
C MET A 41 14.22 -14.18 -12.68
N LYS A 42 14.00 -13.64 -13.89
CA LYS A 42 15.07 -13.34 -14.85
C LYS A 42 15.95 -12.18 -14.37
N ASN A 43 15.36 -11.21 -13.66
CA ASN A 43 16.06 -10.04 -13.10
C ASN A 43 16.18 -10.12 -11.58
N LYS A 44 17.03 -11.04 -11.07
CA LYS A 44 17.32 -11.17 -9.62
C LYS A 44 17.67 -9.85 -8.94
N LYS A 45 18.37 -8.94 -9.64
CA LYS A 45 18.72 -7.60 -9.14
C LYS A 45 17.50 -6.71 -8.86
N LEU A 46 16.47 -6.79 -9.71
CA LEU A 46 15.23 -6.03 -9.52
C LEU A 46 14.48 -6.56 -8.29
N LEU A 47 14.37 -7.89 -8.17
CA LEU A 47 13.72 -8.54 -7.03
C LEU A 47 14.38 -8.14 -5.69
N ILE A 48 15.71 -8.22 -5.60
CA ILE A 48 16.45 -7.84 -4.39
C ILE A 48 16.23 -6.34 -4.07
N THR A 49 16.31 -5.48 -5.09
CA THR A 49 16.09 -4.03 -4.91
C THR A 49 14.68 -3.75 -4.37
N THR A 50 13.65 -4.35 -4.96
CA THR A 50 12.26 -4.15 -4.52
C THR A 50 12.03 -4.66 -3.10
N VAL A 51 12.51 -5.86 -2.76
CA VAL A 51 12.38 -6.40 -1.40
C VAL A 51 13.08 -5.50 -0.38
N THR A 52 14.29 -5.05 -0.69
CA THR A 52 15.04 -4.15 0.20
C THR A 52 14.31 -2.82 0.36
N LEU A 53 13.78 -2.26 -0.73
CA LEU A 53 13.00 -1.03 -0.70
C LEU A 53 11.74 -1.20 0.16
N THR A 54 11.03 -2.33 0.05
CA THR A 54 9.84 -2.62 0.86
C THR A 54 10.18 -2.74 2.34
N ILE A 55 11.31 -3.38 2.69
CA ILE A 55 11.77 -3.47 4.09
C ILE A 55 12.04 -2.07 4.66
N ILE A 56 12.73 -1.24 3.88
CA ILE A 56 13.02 0.15 4.27
C ILE A 56 11.72 0.93 4.44
N GLN A 57 10.81 0.84 3.47
CA GLN A 57 9.50 1.49 3.50
C GLN A 57 8.70 1.10 4.75
N ILE A 58 8.59 -0.20 5.06
CA ILE A 58 7.88 -0.70 6.23
C ILE A 58 8.55 -0.22 7.53
N SER A 59 9.89 -0.18 7.57
CA SER A 59 10.63 0.32 8.72
C SER A 59 10.32 1.79 8.99
N PHE A 60 10.30 2.63 7.94
CA PHE A 60 9.88 4.03 8.06
C PHE A 60 8.43 4.15 8.51
N TYR A 61 7.52 3.37 7.92
CA TYR A 61 6.11 3.36 8.26
C TYR A 61 5.87 3.07 9.76
N PHE A 62 6.55 2.06 10.31
CA PHE A 62 6.42 1.73 11.74
C PHE A 62 7.16 2.71 12.66
N SER A 63 8.14 3.47 12.16
CA SER A 63 8.87 4.47 12.94
C SER A 63 8.09 5.77 13.19
N VAL A 64 7.04 6.05 12.42
CA VAL A 64 6.34 7.35 12.48
C VAL A 64 5.78 7.65 13.87
N ALA A 65 5.14 6.69 14.54
CA ALA A 65 4.60 6.91 15.88
C ALA A 65 5.67 7.31 16.91
N TYR A 66 6.88 6.78 16.78
CA TYR A 66 8.02 7.16 17.61
C TYR A 66 8.43 8.62 17.35
N TRP A 67 8.54 9.02 16.09
CA TRP A 67 8.92 10.40 15.76
C TRP A 67 7.88 11.42 16.21
N ILE A 68 6.60 11.08 16.12
CA ILE A 68 5.51 11.89 16.66
C ILE A 68 5.63 12.02 18.18
N TYR A 69 5.91 10.91 18.88
CA TYR A 69 6.14 10.93 20.33
C TYR A 69 7.32 11.84 20.72
N ARG A 70 8.43 11.75 19.97
CA ARG A 70 9.60 12.63 20.16
C ARG A 70 9.31 14.09 19.82
N ALA A 71 8.43 14.37 18.85
CA ALA A 71 8.05 15.74 18.47
C ALA A 71 7.31 16.48 19.60
N PHE A 72 6.58 15.77 20.46
CA PHE A 72 6.00 16.32 21.69
C PHE A 72 6.98 16.40 22.85
N ASN A 73 8.29 16.21 22.59
CA ASN A 73 9.37 16.24 23.57
C ASN A 73 9.22 15.20 24.70
N LEU A 74 8.53 14.09 24.42
CA LEU A 74 8.37 12.98 25.36
C LEU A 74 9.55 12.00 25.19
N ASN A 75 10.16 11.58 26.29
CA ASN A 75 11.32 10.66 26.30
C ASN A 75 11.11 9.44 27.22
N GLY A 76 9.91 9.23 27.75
CA GLY A 76 9.62 8.22 28.77
C GLY A 76 9.48 6.78 28.24
N HIS A 77 9.32 6.59 26.94
CA HIS A 77 9.13 5.27 26.32
C HIS A 77 10.22 4.93 25.31
N SER A 78 10.59 3.65 25.27
CA SER A 78 11.60 3.14 24.35
C SER A 78 11.08 3.07 22.91
N PHE A 79 12.00 3.12 21.94
CA PHE A 79 11.69 2.97 20.52
C PHE A 79 10.93 1.67 20.23
N ILE A 80 11.40 0.55 20.78
CA ILE A 80 10.82 -0.79 20.57
C ILE A 80 9.39 -0.87 21.09
N TYR A 81 9.09 -0.21 22.22
CA TYR A 81 7.74 -0.17 22.78
C TYR A 81 6.76 0.55 21.85
N LEU A 82 7.14 1.73 21.35
CA LEU A 82 6.29 2.49 20.41
C LEU A 82 6.14 1.78 19.06
N MET A 83 7.20 1.14 18.58
CA MET A 83 7.15 0.32 17.37
C MET A 83 6.18 -0.86 17.53
N THR A 84 6.16 -1.52 18.70
CA THR A 84 5.25 -2.63 18.99
C THR A 84 3.78 -2.18 18.96
N LEU A 85 3.48 -1.02 19.55
CA LEU A 85 2.13 -0.44 19.50
C LEU A 85 1.72 -0.07 18.08
N GLN A 86 2.66 0.44 17.27
CA GLN A 86 2.41 0.77 15.88
C GLN A 86 2.14 -0.49 15.03
N VAL A 87 2.85 -1.60 15.29
CA VAL A 87 2.56 -2.90 14.64
C VAL A 87 1.20 -3.43 15.07
N TYR A 88 0.87 -3.33 16.36
CA TYR A 88 -0.44 -3.74 16.87
C TYR A 88 -1.57 -2.93 16.22
N LEU A 89 -1.39 -1.61 16.10
CA LEU A 89 -2.31 -0.73 15.38
C LEU A 89 -2.51 -1.19 13.92
N TYR A 90 -1.42 -1.46 13.20
CA TYR A 90 -1.49 -1.94 11.83
C TYR A 90 -2.26 -3.27 11.73
N MET A 91 -1.99 -4.22 12.62
CA MET A 91 -2.70 -5.51 12.66
C MET A 91 -4.18 -5.36 13.00
N ALA A 92 -4.54 -4.43 13.89
CA ALA A 92 -5.93 -4.18 14.26
C ALA A 92 -6.77 -3.63 13.09
N ILE A 93 -6.13 -2.92 12.17
CA ILE A 93 -6.79 -2.19 11.08
C ILE A 93 -6.72 -2.96 9.75
N SER A 94 -5.72 -3.84 9.59
CA SER A 94 -5.56 -4.71 8.43
C SER A 94 -6.81 -5.50 7.99
N PRO A 95 -7.73 -5.93 8.88
CA PRO A 95 -8.93 -6.68 8.46
C PRO A 95 -9.97 -5.82 7.75
N ILE A 96 -9.86 -4.49 7.80
CA ILE A 96 -10.84 -3.56 7.25
C ILE A 96 -10.49 -3.28 5.78
N PRO A 97 -11.20 -3.89 4.81
CA PRO A 97 -10.84 -3.81 3.41
C PRO A 97 -11.54 -2.60 2.80
N THR A 98 -11.17 -1.37 3.17
CA THR A 98 -11.87 -0.21 2.62
C THR A 98 -11.03 1.03 2.29
N PRO A 99 -11.28 1.61 1.10
CA PRO A 99 -10.97 3.02 0.86
C PRO A 99 -11.88 3.86 1.78
N GLY A 100 -11.28 4.74 2.61
CA GLY A 100 -12.01 5.57 3.56
C GLY A 100 -11.85 5.21 5.05
N ASN A 101 -10.96 4.29 5.39
CA ASN A 101 -10.75 3.81 6.77
C ASN A 101 -9.97 4.79 7.70
N ILE A 102 -9.91 6.07 7.35
CA ILE A 102 -9.09 7.08 8.07
C ILE A 102 -9.62 7.26 9.50
N GLY A 103 -10.94 7.42 9.66
CA GLY A 103 -11.56 7.64 10.96
C GLY A 103 -11.40 6.44 11.92
N ALA A 104 -11.43 5.20 11.42
CA ALA A 104 -11.21 4.04 12.28
C ALA A 104 -9.73 3.93 12.71
N ASN A 105 -8.77 4.31 11.85
CA ASN A 105 -7.36 4.35 12.25
C ASN A 105 -7.10 5.45 13.29
N GLU A 106 -7.69 6.63 13.14
CA GLU A 106 -7.60 7.69 14.14
C GLU A 106 -8.16 7.25 15.49
N LEU A 107 -9.31 6.57 15.49
CA LEU A 107 -9.92 6.04 16.70
C LEU A 107 -9.09 4.90 17.32
N ALA A 108 -8.57 3.99 16.50
CA ALA A 108 -7.72 2.91 16.96
C ALA A 108 -6.39 3.44 17.53
N PHE A 109 -5.78 4.44 16.87
CA PHE A 109 -4.59 5.12 17.37
C PHE A 109 -4.90 5.78 18.72
N PHE A 110 -6.00 6.55 18.81
CA PHE A 110 -6.42 7.17 20.05
C PHE A 110 -6.56 6.13 21.18
N ALA A 111 -7.25 5.01 20.92
CA ALA A 111 -7.48 3.97 21.92
C ALA A 111 -6.17 3.29 22.39
N ILE A 112 -5.28 2.95 21.45
CA ILE A 112 -4.03 2.22 21.73
C ILE A 112 -2.99 3.13 22.41
N PHE A 113 -2.86 4.37 21.94
CA PHE A 113 -1.86 5.31 22.40
C PHE A 113 -2.33 6.20 23.56
N LYS A 114 -3.58 6.06 24.03
CA LYS A 114 -4.14 6.82 25.18
C LYS A 114 -3.29 6.74 26.44
N ARG A 115 -2.60 5.62 26.67
CA ARG A 115 -1.76 5.39 27.85
C ARG A 115 -0.30 5.82 27.67
N VAL A 116 0.08 6.19 26.44
CA VAL A 116 1.43 6.61 26.06
C VAL A 116 1.55 8.13 26.01
N PHE A 117 0.53 8.80 25.47
CA PHE A 117 0.49 10.25 25.38
C PHE A 117 -0.32 10.84 26.54
N PRO A 118 0.10 11.99 27.12
CA PRO A 118 -0.73 12.76 28.03
C PRO A 118 -2.07 13.14 27.37
N GLN A 119 -3.16 13.17 28.14
CA GLN A 119 -4.51 13.45 27.61
C GLN A 119 -4.59 14.80 26.87
N THR A 120 -3.81 15.80 27.30
CA THR A 120 -3.72 17.11 26.65
C THR A 120 -3.05 17.08 25.28
N LEU A 121 -2.17 16.10 25.03
CA LEU A 121 -1.37 15.99 23.80
C LEU A 121 -1.91 14.92 22.84
N LEU A 122 -2.74 14.00 23.33
CA LEU A 122 -3.24 12.86 22.57
C LEU A 122 -4.01 13.28 21.31
N GLY A 123 -4.88 14.30 21.42
CA GLY A 123 -5.62 14.82 20.26
C GLY A 123 -4.70 15.38 19.17
N TYR A 124 -3.67 16.14 19.56
CA TYR A 124 -2.67 16.65 18.63
C TYR A 124 -1.84 15.51 18.01
N ALA A 125 -1.54 14.45 18.77
CA ALA A 125 -0.82 13.30 18.26
C ALA A 125 -1.62 12.52 17.21
N VAL A 126 -2.92 12.31 17.42
CA VAL A 126 -3.83 11.70 16.44
C VAL A 126 -3.87 12.54 15.17
N PHE A 127 -4.06 13.85 15.30
CA PHE A 127 -4.10 14.76 14.15
C PHE A 127 -2.81 14.74 13.34
N LEU A 128 -1.66 14.81 14.03
CA LEU A 128 -0.35 14.80 13.39
C LEU A 128 -0.07 13.46 12.72
N TYR A 129 -0.45 12.34 13.36
CA TYR A 129 -0.37 11.00 12.77
C TYR A 129 -1.19 10.88 11.49
N GLY A 130 -2.45 11.36 11.51
CA GLY A 130 -3.30 11.41 10.32
C GLY A 130 -2.69 12.28 9.23
N GLY A 131 -2.12 13.43 9.62
CA GLY A 131 -1.32 14.33 8.78
C GLY A 131 -0.27 13.60 7.96
N PHE A 132 0.62 12.87 8.65
CA PHE A 132 1.73 12.17 8.00
C PHE A 132 1.29 10.95 7.20
N MET A 133 0.37 10.13 7.73
CA MET A 133 0.01 8.86 7.11
C MET A 133 -0.97 8.99 5.95
N TYR A 134 -1.82 10.02 5.98
CA TYR A 134 -2.88 10.17 5.00
C TYR A 134 -2.69 11.42 4.17
N TYR A 135 -2.68 12.58 4.80
CA TYR A 135 -2.78 13.85 4.09
C TYR A 135 -1.49 14.17 3.31
N LEU A 136 -0.31 13.94 3.90
CA LEU A 136 0.95 14.14 3.19
C LEU A 136 1.11 13.17 2.02
N ILE A 137 0.77 11.90 2.20
CA ILE A 137 0.83 10.92 1.12
C ILE A 137 -0.11 11.32 -0.02
N LEU A 138 -1.31 11.81 0.28
CA LEU A 138 -2.29 12.26 -0.71
C LEU A 138 -1.78 13.46 -1.49
N ILE A 139 -1.20 14.45 -0.82
CA ILE A 139 -0.60 15.63 -1.48
C ILE A 139 0.55 15.21 -2.38
N LEU A 140 1.48 14.37 -1.88
CA LEU A 140 2.61 13.87 -2.67
C LEU A 140 2.13 13.08 -3.88
N CYS A 141 1.13 12.22 -3.71
CA CYS A 141 0.55 11.45 -4.80
C CYS A 141 -0.11 12.38 -5.83
N GLY A 142 -0.86 13.39 -5.39
CA GLY A 142 -1.48 14.39 -6.27
C GLY A 142 -0.46 15.17 -7.09
N ILE A 143 0.63 15.65 -6.46
CA ILE A 143 1.73 16.33 -7.16
C ILE A 143 2.38 15.39 -8.18
N PHE A 144 2.66 14.14 -7.78
CA PHE A 144 3.25 13.15 -8.65
C PHE A 144 2.36 12.84 -9.87
N THR A 145 1.05 12.71 -9.66
CA THR A 145 0.08 12.51 -10.74
C THR A 145 0.08 13.69 -11.71
N ILE A 146 0.03 14.93 -11.21
CA ILE A 146 0.08 16.14 -12.04
C ILE A 146 1.39 16.18 -12.85
N TYR A 147 2.53 15.97 -12.20
CA TYR A 147 3.84 15.94 -12.86
C TYR A 147 3.92 14.86 -13.94
N SER A 148 3.39 13.66 -13.64
CA SER A 148 3.36 12.55 -14.59
C SER A 148 2.50 12.87 -15.81
N HIS A 149 1.35 13.52 -15.61
CA HIS A 149 0.44 13.93 -16.69
C HIS A 149 1.12 14.94 -17.63
N TYR A 150 1.74 15.99 -17.08
CA TYR A 150 2.51 16.96 -17.88
C TYR A 150 3.65 16.32 -18.67
N ARG A 151 4.35 15.35 -18.07
CA ARG A 151 5.45 14.64 -18.76
C ARG A 151 4.95 13.70 -19.85
N MET A 152 3.79 13.07 -19.65
CA MET A 152 3.16 12.19 -20.64
C MET A 152 2.64 12.98 -21.84
N ASP A 153 2.00 14.14 -21.62
CA ASP A 153 1.53 15.01 -22.70
C ASP A 153 2.69 15.46 -23.60
N LYS A 154 3.81 15.87 -22.99
CA LYS A 154 5.02 16.26 -23.73
C LYS A 154 5.61 15.11 -24.55
N LYS A 155 5.52 13.87 -24.05
CA LYS A 155 5.98 12.66 -24.77
C LYS A 155 5.06 12.31 -25.94
N MET A 156 3.73 12.46 -25.76
CA MET A 156 2.76 12.26 -26.85
C MET A 156 2.90 13.31 -27.95
N GLU A 157 3.16 14.56 -27.59
CA GLU A 157 3.37 15.65 -28.55
C GLU A 157 4.68 15.48 -29.35
N SER A 158 5.77 15.08 -28.69
CA SER A 158 7.02 14.72 -29.36
C SER A 158 6.89 13.52 -30.31
N SER A 159 6.10 12.51 -29.94
CA SER A 159 5.85 11.34 -30.80
C SER A 159 5.00 11.68 -32.03
N LYS A 160 4.01 12.57 -31.90
CA LYS A 160 3.16 13.01 -33.03
C LYS A 160 3.93 13.87 -34.03
N THR A 161 4.82 14.73 -33.56
CA THR A 161 5.67 15.57 -34.43
C THR A 161 6.66 14.72 -35.24
N SER A 162 7.25 13.68 -34.63
CA SER A 162 8.17 12.76 -35.34
C SER A 162 7.49 11.90 -36.42
N LEU A 163 6.20 11.58 -36.26
CA LEU A 163 5.41 10.84 -37.25
C LEU A 163 4.90 11.71 -38.41
N LYS A 164 4.90 13.03 -38.23
CA LYS A 164 4.44 13.99 -39.25
C LYS A 164 5.57 14.50 -40.15
N THR A 165 6.82 14.24 -39.78
CA THR A 165 8.05 14.60 -40.51
C THR A 165 8.65 13.44 -41.31
N MET A 166 8.05 12.25 -41.25
CA MET A 166 8.29 11.10 -42.14
C MET A 166 7.20 11.05 -43.21
#